data_AF-A0A2S6HSY2-F1
#
_entry.id   AF-A0A2S6HSY2-F1
#
_cell.length_a   1.000
_cell.length_b   1.000
_cell.length_c   1.000
_cell.angle_alpha   90.00
_cell.angle_beta   90.00
_cell.angle_gamma   90.00
#
_symmetry.space_group_name_H-M   'P 1'
#
loop_
_entity.id
_entity.type
_entity.pdbx_description
1 polymer ?
#
loop_
_entity_poly.entity_id
_entity_poly.type
_entity_poly.pdbx_seq_one_letter_code
_entity_poly.pdbx_strand_id
1 'polypeptide(L)'
;MNIFEHKSSFLGRQEAEYSGDSLLSLLRLAKQIRQRLGTQGYLLDCYLSLFFEGLNTALTYEAASDGFMGCGEFQSLCLHVLDGTEPDSPHPLYHSILETYEAQRKKLSFQENNTQLYMLLVFLEDELQAYATECFVKEQVKIIEDAIDFFRLKEFYNQISQIVGEPFMEELNLRLKKRFLLAPIAVVFAQGFTDELLDRLMCRDPETSRLIFQLMIDVL
;
A
#
# COMPACT_ATOMS: atom_id res chain seq x y z
N MET A 1 23.26 3.46 9.81
CA MET A 1 23.59 2.88 8.48
C MET A 1 23.55 4.01 7.48
N ASN A 2 24.62 4.25 6.72
CA ASN A 2 24.65 5.29 5.71
C ASN A 2 24.05 4.73 4.41
N ILE A 3 22.81 5.10 4.11
CA ILE A 3 22.09 4.58 2.92
C ILE A 3 22.72 5.02 1.59
N PHE A 4 23.59 6.03 1.59
CA PHE A 4 24.24 6.56 0.39
C PHE A 4 25.50 5.78 -0.02
N GLU A 5 25.97 4.84 0.80
CA GLU A 5 27.17 4.03 0.48
C GLU A 5 27.00 3.18 -0.78
N HIS A 6 25.77 2.74 -1.05
CA HIS A 6 25.45 1.90 -2.20
C HIS A 6 24.14 2.33 -2.86
N LYS A 7 24.13 2.46 -4.19
CA LYS A 7 22.90 2.75 -4.97
C LYS A 7 21.80 1.70 -4.76
N SER A 8 22.18 0.47 -4.41
CA SER A 8 21.24 -0.61 -4.06
C SER A 8 20.38 -0.29 -2.84
N SER A 9 20.75 0.68 -2.01
CA SER A 9 19.90 1.13 -0.91
C SER A 9 18.64 1.86 -1.40
N PHE A 10 18.69 2.48 -2.59
CA PHE A 10 17.54 3.15 -3.21
C PHE A 10 16.77 2.23 -4.15
N LEU A 11 17.49 1.38 -4.89
CA LEU A 11 16.90 0.51 -5.92
C LEU A 11 16.46 -0.86 -5.37
N GLY A 12 16.76 -1.13 -4.10
CA GLY A 12 16.85 -2.49 -3.61
C GLY A 12 18.09 -3.20 -4.15
N ARG A 13 18.41 -4.35 -3.56
CA ARG A 13 19.37 -5.26 -4.16
C ARG A 13 18.65 -6.04 -5.26
N GLN A 14 19.30 -6.21 -6.40
CA GLN A 14 18.94 -7.29 -7.32
C GLN A 14 19.41 -8.61 -6.66
N GLU A 15 18.83 -8.97 -5.53
CA GLU A 15 19.02 -10.30 -4.99
C GLU A 15 18.41 -11.26 -6.01
N ALA A 16 19.16 -12.29 -6.37
CA ALA A 16 18.62 -13.44 -7.10
C ALA A 16 17.43 -14.09 -6.34
N GLU A 17 17.15 -13.64 -5.11
CA GLU A 17 15.98 -13.99 -4.29
C GLU A 17 14.70 -13.23 -4.67
N TYR A 18 14.76 -12.00 -5.22
CA TYR A 18 13.58 -11.29 -5.76
C TYR A 18 13.14 -11.86 -7.10
N SER A 19 14.03 -12.54 -7.82
CA SER A 19 13.62 -13.57 -8.75
C SER A 19 13.20 -14.79 -7.95
N GLY A 20 12.04 -14.71 -7.28
CA GLY A 20 11.30 -15.90 -6.86
C GLY A 20 11.37 -16.94 -7.97
N ASP A 21 11.56 -18.21 -7.59
CA ASP A 21 11.77 -19.35 -8.50
C ASP A 21 11.27 -19.06 -9.91
N SER A 22 12.19 -19.05 -10.89
CA SER A 22 11.88 -18.60 -12.25
C SER A 22 10.50 -19.09 -12.71
N LEU A 23 9.76 -18.27 -13.47
CA LEU A 23 8.41 -18.65 -13.92
C LEU A 23 8.40 -20.07 -14.54
N LEU A 24 9.45 -20.45 -15.25
CA LEU A 24 9.63 -21.80 -15.78
C LEU A 24 9.77 -22.88 -14.70
N SER A 25 10.49 -22.61 -13.62
CA SER A 25 10.59 -23.49 -12.44
C SER A 25 9.23 -23.70 -11.78
N LEU A 26 8.45 -22.63 -11.60
CA LEU A 26 7.07 -22.69 -11.07
C LEU A 26 6.17 -23.52 -11.98
N LEU A 27 6.17 -23.24 -13.29
CA LEU A 27 5.35 -23.97 -14.26
C LEU A 27 5.75 -25.44 -14.40
N ARG A 28 7.04 -25.77 -14.23
CA ARG A 28 7.51 -27.16 -14.17
C ARG A 28 6.99 -27.88 -12.94
N LEU A 29 7.01 -27.24 -11.77
CA LEU A 29 6.43 -27.81 -10.55
C LEU A 29 4.92 -28.03 -10.72
N ALA A 30 4.19 -27.03 -11.21
CA ALA A 30 2.78 -27.15 -11.52
C ALA A 30 2.51 -28.32 -12.49
N LYS A 31 3.32 -28.47 -13.54
CA LYS A 31 3.24 -29.61 -14.47
C LYS A 31 3.45 -30.95 -13.75
N GLN A 32 4.42 -31.06 -12.85
CA GLN A 32 4.67 -32.28 -12.07
C GLN A 32 3.48 -32.62 -11.16
N ILE A 33 2.93 -31.62 -10.46
CA ILE A 33 1.73 -31.79 -9.63
C ILE A 33 0.56 -32.26 -10.50
N ARG A 34 0.31 -31.60 -11.64
CA ARG A 34 -0.76 -31.97 -12.58
C ARG A 34 -0.60 -33.40 -13.10
N GLN A 35 0.63 -33.84 -13.37
CA GLN A 35 0.92 -35.22 -13.79
C GLN A 35 0.61 -36.23 -12.69
N ARG A 36 0.93 -35.92 -11.43
CA ARG A 36 0.62 -36.79 -10.27
C ARG A 36 -0.88 -36.88 -9.99
N LEU A 37 -1.61 -35.80 -10.22
CA LEU A 37 -3.08 -35.77 -10.13
C LEU A 37 -3.76 -36.62 -11.21
N GLY A 38 -3.09 -36.92 -12.32
CA GLY A 38 -3.64 -37.74 -13.41
C GLY A 38 -4.94 -37.15 -13.98
N THR A 39 -6.04 -37.90 -13.88
CA THR A 39 -7.37 -37.46 -14.35
C THR A 39 -7.94 -36.31 -13.53
N GLN A 40 -7.43 -36.06 -12.32
CA GLN A 40 -7.82 -34.97 -11.43
C GLN A 40 -6.97 -33.71 -11.62
N GLY A 41 -6.18 -33.62 -12.69
CA GLY A 41 -5.33 -32.46 -12.97
C GLY A 41 -6.07 -31.11 -13.00
N TYR A 42 -7.37 -31.13 -13.33
CA TYR A 42 -8.23 -29.95 -13.32
C TYR A 42 -8.32 -29.25 -11.95
N LEU A 43 -8.10 -29.97 -10.84
CA LEU A 43 -8.10 -29.38 -9.49
C LEU A 43 -7.01 -28.31 -9.38
N LEU A 44 -5.82 -28.60 -9.92
CA LEU A 44 -4.72 -27.63 -9.95
C LEU A 44 -5.03 -26.47 -10.89
N ASP A 45 -5.62 -26.75 -12.06
CA ASP A 45 -5.99 -25.70 -13.01
C ASP A 45 -6.99 -24.72 -12.36
N CYS A 46 -8.02 -25.22 -11.65
CA CYS A 46 -8.97 -24.39 -10.90
C CYS A 46 -8.31 -23.65 -9.72
N TYR A 47 -7.41 -24.29 -8.98
CA TYR A 47 -6.66 -23.66 -7.90
C TYR A 47 -5.86 -22.44 -8.40
N LEU A 48 -5.11 -22.64 -9.49
CA LEU A 48 -4.29 -21.58 -10.09
C LEU A 48 -5.16 -20.47 -10.69
N SER A 49 -6.28 -20.79 -11.33
CA SER A 49 -7.21 -19.76 -11.84
C SER A 49 -7.72 -18.87 -10.72
N LEU A 50 -8.25 -19.43 -9.63
CA LEU A 50 -8.74 -18.65 -8.49
C LEU A 50 -7.63 -17.81 -7.85
N PHE A 51 -6.41 -18.35 -7.75
CA PHE A 51 -5.26 -17.60 -7.25
C PHE A 51 -4.94 -16.40 -8.15
N PHE A 52 -4.90 -16.58 -9.49
CA PHE A 52 -4.59 -15.49 -10.42
C PHE A 52 -5.72 -14.46 -10.53
N GLU A 53 -6.98 -14.89 -10.48
CA GLU A 53 -8.13 -13.98 -10.39
C GLU A 53 -8.00 -13.09 -9.16
N GLY A 54 -7.65 -13.67 -8.02
CA GLY A 54 -7.43 -12.93 -6.78
C GLY A 54 -6.26 -11.95 -6.78
N LEU A 55 -5.22 -12.21 -7.57
CA LEU A 55 -4.14 -11.24 -7.75
C LEU A 55 -4.55 -10.10 -8.68
N ASN A 56 -5.45 -10.37 -9.61
CA ASN A 56 -5.88 -9.39 -10.61
C ASN A 56 -6.92 -8.40 -10.06
N THR A 57 -7.46 -8.64 -8.86
CA THR A 57 -8.46 -7.77 -8.21
C THR A 57 -7.83 -6.67 -7.35
N ALA A 58 -6.57 -6.86 -6.95
CA ALA A 58 -5.86 -5.94 -6.06
C ALA A 58 -4.46 -5.67 -6.64
N LEU A 59 -4.43 -4.90 -7.73
CA LEU A 59 -3.20 -4.63 -8.45
C LEU A 59 -2.31 -3.64 -7.69
N THR A 60 -1.03 -3.99 -7.65
CA THR A 60 -0.07 -3.33 -6.77
C THR A 60 0.24 -1.89 -7.21
N TYR A 61 0.14 -1.58 -8.51
CA TYR A 61 0.34 -0.21 -9.02
C TYR A 61 -0.88 0.70 -8.72
N GLU A 62 -2.08 0.12 -8.66
CA GLU A 62 -3.31 0.85 -8.31
C GLU A 62 -3.23 1.25 -6.85
N ALA A 63 -2.82 0.34 -5.97
CA ALA A 63 -2.61 0.66 -4.56
C ALA A 63 -1.65 1.84 -4.32
N ALA A 64 -0.52 1.89 -5.04
CA ALA A 64 0.40 3.04 -4.96
C ALA A 64 -0.27 4.32 -5.46
N SER A 65 -1.01 4.25 -6.57
CA SER A 65 -1.74 5.39 -7.12
C SER A 65 -2.83 5.88 -6.16
N ASP A 66 -3.57 4.97 -5.53
CA ASP A 66 -4.61 5.28 -4.56
C ASP A 66 -4.02 5.93 -3.31
N GLY A 67 -2.88 5.42 -2.82
CA GLY A 67 -2.14 6.04 -1.72
C GLY A 67 -1.71 7.46 -2.03
N PHE A 68 -1.19 7.70 -3.25
CA PHE A 68 -0.75 9.02 -3.69
C PHE A 68 -1.93 9.99 -3.89
N MET A 69 -3.04 9.52 -4.46
CA MET A 69 -4.22 10.36 -4.76
C MET A 69 -5.14 10.56 -3.54
N GLY A 70 -5.06 9.66 -2.54
CA GLY A 70 -5.93 9.64 -1.36
C GLY A 70 -5.81 10.86 -0.45
N CYS A 71 -4.75 11.67 -0.60
CA CYS A 71 -4.56 12.88 0.20
C CYS A 71 -5.56 14.01 -0.10
N GLY A 72 -6.28 13.96 -1.23
CA GLY A 72 -7.21 15.04 -1.64
C GLY A 72 -8.33 15.31 -0.62
N GLU A 73 -8.86 14.26 0.02
CA GLU A 73 -9.88 14.40 1.07
C GLU A 73 -9.31 15.09 2.31
N PHE A 74 -8.11 14.70 2.75
CA PHE A 74 -7.46 15.30 3.92
C PHE A 74 -7.04 16.75 3.68
N GLN A 75 -6.62 17.09 2.46
CA GLN A 75 -6.38 18.47 2.05
C GLN A 75 -7.66 19.30 2.18
N SER A 76 -8.79 18.78 1.70
CA SER A 76 -10.08 19.46 1.85
C SER A 76 -10.45 19.71 3.31
N LEU A 77 -10.26 18.72 4.18
CA LEU A 77 -10.53 18.85 5.62
C LEU A 77 -9.62 19.90 6.27
N CYS A 78 -8.34 19.90 5.94
CA CYS A 78 -7.39 20.90 6.45
C CYS A 78 -7.75 22.31 5.97
N LEU A 79 -8.18 22.46 4.72
CA LEU A 79 -8.67 23.74 4.19
C LEU A 79 -9.89 24.25 4.95
N HIS A 80 -10.87 23.38 5.26
CA HIS A 80 -12.01 23.76 6.10
C HIS A 80 -11.56 24.31 7.46
N VAL A 81 -10.62 23.64 8.12
CA VAL A 81 -10.05 24.09 9.40
C VAL A 81 -9.33 25.43 9.27
N LEU A 82 -8.51 25.62 8.23
CA LEU A 82 -7.80 26.88 7.98
C LEU A 82 -8.75 28.05 7.68
N ASP A 83 -9.81 27.80 6.90
CA ASP A 83 -10.81 28.78 6.51
C ASP A 83 -11.86 29.04 7.61
N GLY A 84 -11.86 28.24 8.68
CA GLY A 84 -12.85 28.31 9.76
C GLY A 84 -14.26 27.91 9.33
N THR A 85 -14.36 26.99 8.36
CA THR A 85 -15.60 26.42 7.84
C THR A 85 -15.74 24.96 8.25
N GLU A 86 -16.94 24.39 8.10
CA GLU A 86 -17.18 22.97 8.36
C GLU A 86 -17.28 22.18 7.05
N PRO A 87 -16.85 20.91 7.03
CA PRO A 87 -17.01 20.06 5.86
C PRO A 87 -18.48 19.70 5.62
N ASP A 88 -18.85 19.59 4.34
CA ASP A 88 -20.22 19.21 3.94
C ASP A 88 -20.63 17.83 4.47
N SER A 89 -19.66 16.93 4.62
CA SER A 89 -19.86 15.58 5.16
C SER A 89 -19.01 15.39 6.43
N PRO A 90 -19.58 14.79 7.50
CA PRO A 90 -18.84 14.56 8.73
C PRO A 90 -17.71 13.55 8.49
N HIS A 91 -16.50 13.91 8.87
CA HIS A 91 -15.32 13.05 8.77
C HIS A 91 -14.74 12.73 10.16
N PRO A 92 -14.36 11.48 10.46
CA PRO A 92 -13.85 11.09 11.78
C PRO A 92 -12.63 11.88 12.26
N LEU A 93 -11.77 12.29 11.33
CA LEU A 93 -10.53 13.02 11.65
C LEU A 93 -10.73 14.53 11.81
N TYR A 94 -11.88 15.10 11.44
CA TYR A 94 -12.05 16.57 11.39
C TYR A 94 -11.74 17.23 12.74
N HIS A 95 -12.20 16.63 13.85
CA HIS A 95 -11.93 17.15 15.18
C HIS A 95 -10.44 17.09 15.55
N SER A 96 -9.76 15.98 15.25
CA SER A 96 -8.33 15.82 15.53
C SER A 96 -7.48 16.82 14.73
N ILE A 97 -7.86 17.05 13.46
CA ILE A 97 -7.24 18.05 12.59
C ILE A 97 -7.39 19.45 13.20
N LEU A 98 -8.60 19.81 13.66
CA LEU A 98 -8.87 21.09 14.31
C LEU A 98 -8.06 21.27 15.60
N GLU A 99 -8.00 20.25 16.46
CA GLU A 99 -7.20 20.28 17.69
C GLU A 99 -5.71 20.47 17.41
N THR A 100 -5.19 19.76 16.40
CA THR A 100 -3.80 19.89 15.97
C THR A 100 -3.51 21.27 15.41
N TYR A 101 -4.40 21.80 14.57
CA TYR A 101 -4.28 23.16 14.05
C TYR A 101 -4.23 24.20 15.19
N GLU A 102 -5.15 24.13 16.15
CA GLU A 102 -5.17 25.09 17.27
C GLU A 102 -3.90 24.96 18.14
N ALA A 103 -3.41 23.74 18.36
CA ALA A 103 -2.16 23.50 19.10
C ALA A 103 -0.93 24.08 18.37
N GLN A 104 -0.90 24.00 17.03
CA GLN A 104 0.22 24.47 16.21
C GLN A 104 0.01 25.85 15.58
N ARG A 105 -1.09 26.54 15.91
CA ARG A 105 -1.53 27.80 15.26
C ARG A 105 -0.44 28.87 15.16
N LYS A 106 0.35 29.02 16.23
CA LYS A 106 1.47 29.99 16.26
C LYS A 106 2.62 29.62 15.32
N LYS A 107 2.84 28.33 15.07
CA LYS A 107 3.87 27.81 14.17
C LYS A 107 3.44 27.86 12.71
N LEU A 108 2.13 27.94 12.46
CA LEU A 108 1.51 28.04 11.14
C LEU A 108 1.20 29.49 10.72
N SER A 109 1.80 30.50 11.36
CA SER A 109 1.50 31.91 11.07
C SER A 109 2.22 32.41 9.80
N PHE A 110 1.87 31.86 8.64
CA PHE A 110 2.33 32.28 7.31
C PHE A 110 1.20 33.01 6.57
N GLN A 111 1.52 33.92 5.65
CA GLN A 111 0.51 34.61 4.82
C GLN A 111 -0.07 33.69 3.75
N GLU A 112 0.72 32.73 3.26
CA GLU A 112 0.36 31.85 2.16
C GLU A 112 -0.42 30.63 2.63
N ASN A 113 -1.68 30.52 2.21
CA ASN A 113 -2.56 29.42 2.60
C ASN A 113 -2.00 28.04 2.27
N ASN A 114 -1.33 27.89 1.12
CA ASN A 114 -0.71 26.63 0.73
C ASN A 114 0.44 26.24 1.67
N THR A 115 1.21 27.21 2.16
CA THR A 115 2.27 26.96 3.14
C THR A 115 1.66 26.46 4.45
N GLN A 116 0.61 27.13 4.94
CA GLN A 116 -0.11 26.68 6.15
C GLN A 116 -0.69 25.28 5.99
N LEU A 117 -1.33 25.01 4.85
CA LEU A 117 -1.90 23.71 4.51
C LEU A 117 -0.85 22.61 4.52
N TYR A 118 0.26 22.79 3.79
CA TYR A 118 1.29 21.77 3.69
C TYR A 118 1.97 21.52 5.03
N MET A 119 2.21 22.55 5.83
CA MET A 119 2.75 22.37 7.18
C MET A 119 1.77 21.65 8.12
N LEU A 120 0.47 21.98 8.05
CA LEU A 120 -0.55 21.28 8.84
C LEU A 120 -0.64 19.80 8.45
N LEU A 121 -0.61 19.47 7.16
CA LEU A 121 -0.58 18.09 6.68
C LEU A 121 0.64 17.33 7.22
N VAL A 122 1.82 17.96 7.27
CA VAL A 122 3.02 17.32 7.84
C VAL A 122 2.86 17.07 9.35
N PHE A 123 2.22 17.97 10.11
CA PHE A 123 1.94 17.72 11.54
C PHE A 123 0.98 16.55 11.77
N LEU A 124 0.12 16.26 10.80
CA LEU A 124 -0.93 15.24 10.89
C LEU A 124 -0.54 13.92 10.24
N GLU A 125 0.63 13.84 9.60
CA GLU A 125 0.97 12.79 8.65
C GLU A 125 0.82 11.37 9.24
N ASP A 126 1.34 11.13 10.44
CA ASP A 126 1.23 9.84 11.13
C ASP A 126 -0.24 9.41 11.31
N GLU A 127 -1.12 10.33 11.70
CA GLU A 127 -2.54 10.05 11.92
C GLU A 127 -3.29 9.82 10.59
N LEU A 128 -3.04 10.67 9.60
CA LEU A 128 -3.65 10.56 8.28
C LEU A 128 -3.25 9.27 7.58
N GLN A 129 -1.97 8.91 7.59
CA GLN A 129 -1.47 7.69 6.96
C GLN A 129 -2.04 6.45 7.64
N ALA A 130 -2.09 6.43 8.98
CA ALA A 130 -2.67 5.32 9.73
C ALA A 130 -4.15 5.10 9.37
N TYR A 131 -4.93 6.18 9.36
CA TYR A 131 -6.35 6.11 8.99
C TYR A 131 -6.55 5.66 7.54
N ALA A 132 -5.84 6.27 6.59
CA ALA A 132 -5.93 5.97 5.18
C ALA A 132 -5.58 4.51 4.88
N THR A 133 -4.50 4.01 5.48
CA THR A 133 -4.06 2.62 5.32
C THR A 133 -5.08 1.64 5.89
N GLU A 134 -5.69 1.95 7.04
CA GLU A 134 -6.73 1.11 7.63
C GLU A 134 -7.99 1.06 6.75
N CYS A 135 -8.44 2.19 6.23
CA CYS A 135 -9.56 2.28 5.31
C CYS A 135 -9.29 1.49 4.03
N PHE A 136 -8.11 1.67 3.43
CA PHE A 136 -7.67 0.93 2.24
C PHE A 136 -7.69 -0.58 2.48
N VAL A 137 -7.09 -1.07 3.58
CA VAL A 137 -7.07 -2.51 3.88
C VAL A 137 -8.48 -3.07 4.05
N LYS A 138 -9.38 -2.34 4.74
CA LYS A 138 -10.78 -2.76 4.89
C LYS A 138 -11.51 -2.86 3.56
N GLU A 139 -11.27 -1.94 2.64
CA GLU A 139 -11.85 -1.96 1.30
C GLU A 139 -11.31 -3.12 0.47
N GLN A 140 -9.99 -3.32 0.46
CA GLN A 140 -9.34 -4.42 -0.26
C GLN A 140 -9.80 -5.79 0.24
N VAL A 141 -9.99 -5.96 1.56
CA VAL A 141 -10.55 -7.21 2.11
C VAL A 141 -11.93 -7.50 1.50
N LYS A 142 -12.81 -6.51 1.40
CA LYS A 142 -14.15 -6.68 0.80
C LYS A 142 -14.06 -7.04 -0.69
N ILE A 143 -13.23 -6.32 -1.46
CA ILE A 143 -13.02 -6.59 -2.88
C ILE A 143 -12.55 -8.03 -3.10
N ILE A 144 -11.61 -8.47 -2.27
CA ILE A 144 -11.04 -9.80 -2.32
C ILE A 144 -12.06 -10.88 -1.90
N GLU A 145 -12.86 -10.63 -0.87
CA GLU A 145 -13.96 -11.52 -0.43
C GLU A 145 -15.06 -11.65 -1.49
N ASP A 146 -15.38 -10.56 -2.20
CA ASP A 146 -16.40 -10.56 -3.27
C ASP A 146 -15.90 -11.24 -4.56
N ALA A 147 -14.60 -11.18 -4.83
CA ALA A 147 -14.01 -11.71 -6.06
C ALA A 147 -13.49 -13.15 -5.95
N ILE A 148 -13.05 -13.59 -4.76
CA ILE A 148 -12.42 -14.90 -4.56
C ILE A 148 -13.23 -15.79 -3.62
N ASP A 149 -13.59 -16.98 -4.09
CA ASP A 149 -14.10 -18.05 -3.23
C ASP A 149 -12.95 -18.70 -2.42
N PHE A 150 -12.59 -18.08 -1.29
CA PHE A 150 -11.54 -18.59 -0.38
C PHE A 150 -11.83 -19.98 0.15
N PHE A 151 -13.10 -20.31 0.36
CA PHE A 151 -13.49 -21.63 0.84
C PHE A 151 -13.08 -22.68 -0.20
N ARG A 152 -13.42 -22.44 -1.46
CA ARG A 152 -13.07 -23.32 -2.57
C ARG A 152 -11.58 -23.37 -2.87
N LEU A 153 -10.86 -22.25 -2.74
CA LEU A 153 -9.40 -22.23 -2.86
C LEU A 153 -8.73 -23.13 -1.80
N LYS A 154 -9.20 -23.05 -0.54
CA LYS A 154 -8.74 -23.90 0.56
C LYS A 154 -9.12 -25.36 0.34
N GLU A 155 -10.32 -25.61 -0.20
CA GLU A 155 -10.77 -26.95 -0.55
C GLU A 155 -9.85 -27.59 -1.59
N PHE A 156 -9.55 -26.89 -2.69
CA PHE A 156 -8.63 -27.38 -3.71
C PHE A 156 -7.23 -27.63 -3.16
N TYR A 157 -6.71 -26.73 -2.31
CA TYR A 157 -5.42 -26.94 -1.65
C TYR A 157 -5.38 -28.26 -0.86
N ASN A 158 -6.42 -28.52 -0.07
CA ASN A 158 -6.52 -29.73 0.75
C ASN A 158 -6.67 -30.99 -0.11
N GLN A 159 -7.52 -30.97 -1.14
CA GLN A 159 -7.73 -32.09 -2.05
C GLN A 159 -6.44 -32.45 -2.79
N ILE A 160 -5.74 -31.45 -3.34
CA ILE A 160 -4.47 -31.68 -4.05
C ILE A 160 -3.42 -32.23 -3.08
N SER A 161 -3.28 -31.63 -1.89
CA SER A 161 -2.35 -32.08 -0.86
C SER A 161 -2.55 -33.53 -0.44
N GLN A 162 -3.79 -34.02 -0.36
CA GLN A 162 -4.08 -35.42 -0.06
C GLN A 162 -3.59 -36.39 -1.15
N ILE A 163 -3.56 -35.97 -2.41
CA ILE A 163 -3.19 -36.82 -3.55
C ILE A 163 -1.68 -36.78 -3.81
N VAL A 164 -1.08 -35.58 -3.84
CA VAL A 164 0.32 -35.41 -4.24
C VAL A 164 1.28 -35.23 -3.07
N GLY A 165 0.75 -35.00 -1.86
CA GLY A 165 1.47 -34.66 -0.64
C GLY A 165 1.52 -33.15 -0.41
N GLU A 166 1.28 -32.72 0.83
CA GLU A 166 1.33 -31.33 1.28
C GLU A 166 2.64 -30.59 0.92
N PRO A 167 3.85 -31.20 1.01
CA PRO A 167 5.09 -30.51 0.66
C PRO A 167 5.14 -29.99 -0.79
N PHE A 168 4.45 -30.64 -1.73
CA PHE A 168 4.36 -30.14 -3.11
C PHE A 168 3.52 -28.88 -3.23
N MET A 169 2.44 -28.79 -2.45
CA MET A 169 1.56 -27.63 -2.43
C MET A 169 2.16 -26.47 -1.64
N GLU A 170 2.85 -26.73 -0.53
CA GLU A 170 3.60 -25.71 0.19
C GLU A 170 4.67 -25.07 -0.70
N GLU A 171 5.45 -25.90 -1.42
CA GLU A 171 6.46 -25.43 -2.37
C GLU A 171 5.81 -24.63 -3.51
N LEU A 172 4.68 -25.09 -4.07
CA LEU A 172 3.97 -24.34 -5.10
C LEU A 172 3.52 -22.95 -4.57
N ASN A 173 2.93 -22.89 -3.39
CA ASN A 173 2.46 -21.65 -2.78
C ASN A 173 3.60 -20.69 -2.46
N LEU A 174 4.73 -21.23 -1.97
CA LEU A 174 5.93 -20.43 -1.73
C LEU A 174 6.42 -19.77 -3.01
N ARG A 175 6.46 -20.52 -4.12
CA ARG A 175 6.85 -19.99 -5.44
C ARG A 175 5.87 -18.97 -5.97
N LEU A 176 4.57 -19.22 -5.84
CA LEU A 176 3.51 -18.28 -6.23
C LEU A 176 3.65 -16.97 -5.44
N LYS A 177 3.80 -17.04 -4.11
CA LYS A 177 4.00 -15.88 -3.25
C LYS A 177 5.25 -15.09 -3.65
N LYS A 178 6.41 -15.76 -3.76
CA LYS A 178 7.66 -15.09 -4.14
C LYS A 178 7.63 -14.49 -5.54
N ARG A 179 6.80 -15.01 -6.45
CA ARG A 179 6.74 -14.54 -7.84
C ARG A 179 5.73 -13.40 -8.04
N PHE A 180 4.57 -13.48 -7.40
CA PHE A 180 3.44 -12.60 -7.69
C PHE A 180 3.05 -11.69 -6.52
N LEU A 181 3.51 -11.97 -5.30
CA LEU A 181 3.24 -11.18 -4.09
C LEU A 181 4.56 -10.60 -3.54
N LEU A 182 5.25 -9.81 -4.39
CA LEU A 182 6.57 -9.26 -4.07
C LEU A 182 6.55 -8.29 -2.89
N ALA A 183 5.51 -7.45 -2.82
CA ALA A 183 5.30 -6.49 -1.75
C ALA A 183 3.86 -6.60 -1.22
N PRO A 184 3.64 -6.53 0.09
CA PRO A 184 2.29 -6.41 0.64
C PRO A 184 1.61 -5.15 0.13
N ILE A 185 0.39 -5.27 -0.39
CA ILE A 185 -0.31 -4.15 -1.05
C ILE A 185 -0.54 -2.95 -0.12
N ALA A 186 -0.77 -3.19 1.17
CA ALA A 186 -0.89 -2.12 2.18
C ALA A 186 0.41 -1.31 2.35
N VAL A 187 1.57 -1.95 2.24
CA VAL A 187 2.87 -1.26 2.28
C VAL A 187 3.06 -0.42 1.02
N VAL A 188 2.60 -0.91 -0.13
CA VAL A 188 2.69 -0.18 -1.40
C VAL A 188 1.74 1.03 -1.42
N PHE A 189 0.54 0.88 -0.87
CA PHE A 189 -0.36 2.01 -0.61
C PHE A 189 0.29 3.06 0.30
N ALA A 190 0.83 2.64 1.44
CA ALA A 190 1.52 3.54 2.36
C ALA A 190 2.72 4.24 1.69
N GLN A 191 3.46 3.54 0.83
CA GLN A 191 4.54 4.17 0.05
C GLN A 191 4.00 5.26 -0.89
N GLY A 192 2.88 5.02 -1.57
CA GLY A 192 2.24 6.05 -2.40
C GLY A 192 1.82 7.27 -1.58
N PHE A 193 1.30 7.06 -0.37
CA PHE A 193 0.97 8.13 0.57
C PHE A 193 2.23 8.92 1.00
N THR A 194 3.32 8.22 1.33
CA THR A 194 4.61 8.84 1.64
C THR A 194 5.21 9.61 0.44
N ASP A 195 4.99 9.14 -0.79
CA ASP A 195 5.44 9.84 -2.00
C ASP A 195 4.70 11.17 -2.17
N GLU A 196 3.42 11.25 -1.79
CA GLU A 196 2.66 12.51 -1.77
C GLU A 196 3.21 13.48 -0.70
N LEU A 197 3.50 12.98 0.51
CA LEU A 197 4.17 13.76 1.56
C LEU A 197 5.50 14.34 1.07
N LEU A 198 6.31 13.54 0.36
CA LEU A 198 7.58 13.99 -0.19
C LEU A 198 7.38 15.20 -1.13
N ASP A 199 6.36 15.17 -2.00
CA ASP A 199 6.01 16.31 -2.86
C ASP A 199 5.67 17.56 -2.03
N ARG A 200 4.95 17.40 -0.91
CA ARG A 200 4.63 18.51 0.01
C ARG A 200 5.85 19.06 0.72
N LEU A 201 6.71 18.19 1.26
CA LEU A 201 7.96 18.58 1.92
C LEU A 201 8.88 19.38 0.98
N MET A 202 8.83 19.08 -0.32
CA MET A 202 9.59 19.74 -1.37
C MET A 202 8.88 20.95 -2.01
N CYS A 203 7.68 21.32 -1.55
CA CYS A 203 7.04 22.57 -1.97
C CYS A 203 7.82 23.78 -1.46
N ARG A 204 7.90 24.82 -2.29
CA ARG A 204 8.57 26.08 -1.94
C ARG A 204 7.54 27.10 -1.45
N ASP A 205 7.75 27.58 -0.24
CA ASP A 205 7.04 28.73 0.30
C ASP A 205 7.51 30.01 -0.42
N PRO A 206 6.60 30.82 -0.99
CA PRO A 206 6.98 32.00 -1.74
C PRO A 206 7.36 33.19 -0.83
N GLU A 207 6.94 33.23 0.44
CA GLU A 207 7.32 34.31 1.37
C GLU A 207 8.81 34.28 1.73
N THR A 208 9.32 33.09 2.05
CA THR A 208 10.68 32.89 2.56
C THR A 208 11.62 32.27 1.52
N SER A 209 11.08 31.80 0.39
CA SER A 209 11.79 31.00 -0.61
C SER A 209 12.40 29.70 -0.03
N ARG A 210 11.89 29.20 1.09
CA ARG A 210 12.33 27.94 1.71
C ARG A 210 11.40 26.80 1.34
N LEU A 211 11.90 25.57 1.48
CA LEU A 211 11.10 24.37 1.30
C LEU A 211 10.32 24.04 2.58
N ILE A 212 9.15 23.42 2.47
CA ILE A 212 8.31 23.08 3.63
C ILE A 212 9.10 22.28 4.67
N PHE A 213 9.92 21.30 4.28
CA PHE A 213 10.73 20.56 5.26
C PHE A 213 11.69 21.46 6.05
N GLN A 214 12.21 22.52 5.43
CA GLN A 214 13.09 23.48 6.10
C GLN A 214 12.30 24.34 7.08
N LEU A 215 11.05 24.66 6.78
CA LEU A 215 10.17 25.38 7.70
C LEU A 215 9.78 24.47 8.88
N MET A 216 9.44 23.22 8.61
CA MET A 216 9.09 22.23 9.65
C MET A 216 10.22 22.03 10.66
N ILE A 217 11.47 21.89 10.20
CA ILE A 217 12.64 21.74 11.09
C ILE A 217 12.80 22.93 12.04
N ASP A 218 12.47 24.15 11.60
CA ASP A 218 12.64 25.35 12.43
C ASP A 218 11.54 25.51 13.49
N VAL A 219 10.35 24.98 13.21
CA VAL A 219 9.19 25.16 14.09
C VAL A 219 8.99 24.01 15.07
N LEU A 220 9.62 22.84 14.86
CA LEU A 220 9.58 21.71 15.79
C LEU A 220 10.31 22.03 17.09
#